data_AF-A0A846EMQ3-F1
#
_entry.id   AF-A0A846EMQ3-F1
#
_cell.length_a   1.000
_cell.length_b   1.000
_cell.length_c   1.000
_cell.angle_alpha   90.00
_cell.angle_beta   90.00
_cell.angle_gamma   90.00
#
_symmetry.space_group_name_H-M   'P 1'
#
loop_
_entity.id
_entity.type
_entity.pdbx_description
1 polymer ?
#
loop_
_entity_poly.entity_id
_entity_poly.type
_entity_poly.pdbx_seq_one_letter_code
_entity_poly.pdbx_strand_id
1 'polypeptide(L)' 'MPNRIKCNGFKEGKLISLSEVSKRLFFDESTVRYHFIRGRLKGFRNNGVWWFTEESVENLQKYLEARNNLKKKKK' A
#
# COMPACT_ATOMS: atom_id res chain seq x y z
N MET A 1 -6.29 34.52 19.81
CA MET A 1 -5.98 34.08 18.44
C MET A 1 -6.16 32.57 18.39
N PRO A 2 -7.15 32.01 17.66
CA PRO A 2 -7.44 30.58 17.77
C PRO A 2 -6.58 29.74 16.81
N ASN A 3 -6.08 28.64 17.36
CA ASN A 3 -5.75 27.36 16.73
C ASN A 3 -4.77 27.34 15.54
N ARG A 4 -3.48 27.28 15.88
CA ARG A 4 -2.48 26.55 15.08
C ARG A 4 -2.91 25.09 15.04
N ILE A 5 -3.54 24.67 13.95
CA ILE A 5 -3.95 23.29 13.70
C ILE A 5 -2.72 22.40 13.92
N LYS A 6 -2.71 21.66 15.04
CA LYS A 6 -1.78 20.56 15.23
C LYS A 6 -2.12 19.54 14.16
N CYS A 7 -1.19 19.25 13.27
CA CYS A 7 -1.25 18.13 12.34
C CYS A 7 -1.14 16.80 13.12
N ASN A 8 -2.02 16.56 14.08
CA ASN A 8 -2.11 15.31 14.83
C ASN A 8 -2.96 14.35 14.01
N GLY A 9 -2.32 13.49 13.21
CA GLY A 9 -3.05 12.41 12.55
C GLY A 9 -2.33 11.66 11.44
N PHE A 10 -1.31 12.25 10.81
CA PHE A 10 -0.37 11.45 10.03
C PHE A 10 0.58 10.81 11.03
N LYS A 11 0.23 9.61 11.50
CA LYS A 11 1.27 8.65 11.93
C LYS A 11 2.38 8.77 10.88
N GLU A 12 3.64 8.80 11.31
CA GLU A 12 4.82 8.62 10.45
C GLU A 12 4.77 7.23 9.79
N GLY A 13 3.72 6.98 9.01
CA GLY A 13 3.54 5.81 8.18
C GLY A 13 4.46 6.04 7.01
N LYS A 14 5.49 5.22 6.92
CA LYS A 14 6.41 5.23 5.80
C LYS A 14 5.60 5.22 4.50
N LEU A 15 5.76 6.27 3.71
CA LEU A 15 5.18 6.37 2.39
C LEU A 15 6.12 5.64 1.44
N ILE A 16 5.53 4.75 0.64
CA ILE A 16 6.25 3.90 -0.28
C ILE A 16 5.87 4.30 -1.70
N SER A 17 6.85 4.45 -2.57
CA SER A 17 6.62 4.75 -3.98
C SER A 17 6.09 3.52 -4.72
N LEU A 18 5.40 3.74 -5.84
CA LEU A 18 4.89 2.66 -6.70
C LEU A 18 5.94 1.59 -7.03
N SER A 19 7.14 2.02 -7.44
CA SER A 19 8.21 1.12 -7.84
C SER A 19 8.75 0.30 -6.67
N GLU A 20 8.73 0.84 -5.44
CA GLU A 20 9.12 0.09 -4.26
C GLU A 20 8.04 -0.91 -3.82
N VAL A 21 6.76 -0.55 -3.93
CA VAL A 21 5.64 -1.48 -3.74
C VAL A 21 5.71 -2.63 -4.74
N SER A 22 6.03 -2.33 -6.00
CA SER A 22 6.24 -3.30 -7.07
C SER A 22 7.33 -4.32 -6.72
N LYS A 23 8.50 -3.84 -6.24
CA LYS A 23 9.60 -4.71 -5.78
C LYS A 23 9.20 -5.58 -4.59
N ARG A 24 8.50 -5.00 -3.60
CA ARG A 24 8.16 -5.71 -2.35
C ARG A 24 7.10 -6.80 -2.56
N LEU A 25 6.15 -6.55 -3.46
CA LEU A 25 5.08 -7.51 -3.78
C LEU A 25 5.38 -8.39 -5.00
N PHE A 26 6.53 -8.19 -5.66
CA PHE A 26 6.88 -8.83 -6.94
C PHE A 26 5.77 -8.69 -7.99
N PHE A 27 5.15 -7.51 -8.03
CA PHE A 27 4.08 -7.19 -8.95
C PHE A 27 4.52 -6.16 -9.96
N ASP A 28 3.96 -6.26 -11.17
CA ASP A 28 4.05 -5.18 -12.15
C ASP A 28 3.35 -3.91 -11.63
N GLU A 29 3.85 -2.73 -11.99
CA GLU A 29 3.25 -1.45 -11.61
C GLU A 29 1.78 -1.35 -12.03
N SER A 30 1.42 -1.99 -13.15
CA SER A 30 0.04 -2.10 -13.64
C SER A 30 -0.85 -2.88 -12.67
N THR A 31 -0.30 -3.94 -12.08
CA THR A 31 -0.99 -4.76 -11.07
C THR A 31 -1.17 -3.98 -9.78
N VAL A 32 -0.15 -3.24 -9.34
CA VAL A 32 -0.25 -2.37 -8.15
C VAL A 32 -1.34 -1.31 -8.35
N ARG A 33 -1.39 -0.67 -9.53
CA ARG A 33 -2.47 0.26 -9.89
C ARG A 33 -3.84 -0.40 -9.90
N TYR A 34 -3.97 -1.62 -10.42
CA TYR A 34 -5.22 -2.37 -10.37
C TYR A 34 -5.69 -2.60 -8.93
N HIS A 35 -4.78 -2.96 -8.01
CA HIS A 35 -5.11 -3.12 -6.59
C HIS A 35 -5.52 -1.79 -5.92
N PHE A 36 -4.90 -0.68 -6.31
CA PHE A 36 -5.31 0.65 -5.87
C PHE A 36 -6.72 1.03 -6.37
N ILE A 37 -7.00 0.85 -7.67
CA ILE A 37 -8.32 1.13 -8.27
C ILE A 37 -9.41 0.27 -7.63
N ARG A 38 -9.09 -0.97 -7.26
CA ARG A 38 -9.99 -1.89 -6.55
C ARG A 38 -10.19 -1.55 -5.06
N GLY A 39 -9.56 -0.49 -4.55
CA GLY A 39 -9.65 -0.07 -3.15
C GLY A 39 -8.91 -0.98 -2.17
N ARG A 40 -8.01 -1.85 -2.66
CA ARG A 40 -7.21 -2.77 -1.82
C ARG A 40 -5.93 -2.14 -1.30
N LEU A 41 -5.48 -1.04 -1.90
CA LEU A 41 -4.35 -0.24 -1.45
C LEU A 41 -4.82 1.18 -1.18
N LYS A 42 -4.38 1.76 -0.06
CA LYS A 42 -4.55 3.20 0.20
C LYS A 42 -3.28 3.93 -0.19
N GLY A 43 -3.47 5.03 -0.89
CA GLY A 43 -2.41 5.86 -1.42
C GLY A 43 -2.97 7.12 -2.04
N PHE A 44 -2.07 7.99 -2.48
CA PHE A 44 -2.40 9.23 -3.17
C PHE A 44 -1.35 9.53 -4.23
N ARG A 45 -1.73 10.38 -5.17
CA ARG A 45 -0.80 10.89 -6.17
C ARG A 45 -0.34 12.28 -5.75
N ASN A 46 0.97 12.50 -5.70
CA ASN A 46 1.57 13.79 -5.37
C ASN A 46 2.68 14.10 -6.39
N ASN A 47 2.61 15.29 -7.00
CA ASN A 47 3.54 15.73 -8.06
C ASN A 47 3.78 14.68 -9.15
N GLY A 48 2.71 14.01 -9.60
CA GLY A 48 2.80 12.97 -10.63
C GLY A 48 3.24 11.59 -10.13
N VAL A 49 3.82 11.50 -8.93
CA VAL A 49 4.30 10.27 -8.29
C VAL A 49 3.20 9.63 -7.44
N TRP A 50 3.12 8.30 -7.49
CA TRP A 50 2.17 7.53 -6.69
C TRP A 50 2.82 7.12 -5.37
N TRP A 51 2.16 7.48 -4.27
CA TRP A 51 2.58 7.19 -2.91
C TRP A 51 1.54 6.30 -2.24
N PHE A 52 1.99 5.23 -1.61
CA PHE A 52 1.17 4.27 -0.90
C PHE A 52 1.57 4.23 0.56
N THR A 53 0.63 3.93 1.45
CA THR A 53 0.96 3.74 2.86
C THR A 53 1.52 2.34 3.09
N GLU A 54 2.63 2.24 3.82
CA GLU A 54 3.24 0.94 4.17
C GLU A 54 2.22 -0.01 4.81
N GLU A 55 1.37 0.48 5.71
CA GLU A 55 0.33 -0.32 6.37
C GLU A 55 -0.62 -1.00 5.36
N SER A 56 -0.99 -0.31 4.27
CA SER A 56 -1.82 -0.93 3.22
C SER A 56 -1.06 -1.97 2.42
N VAL A 57 0.22 -1.72 2.15
CA VAL A 57 1.09 -2.63 1.41
C VAL A 57 1.32 -3.92 2.23
N GLU A 58 1.59 -3.80 3.53
CA GLU A 58 1.76 -4.93 4.43
C GLU A 58 0.47 -5.74 4.59
N ASN A 59 -0.68 -5.07 4.71
CA ASN A 59 -1.96 -5.76 4.76
C ASN A 59 -2.22 -6.56 3.47
N LEU A 60 -1.91 -6.00 2.31
CA LEU A 60 -2.01 -6.71 1.04
C LEU A 60 -1.02 -7.89 0.99
N GLN A 61 0.21 -7.70 1.46
CA GLN A 61 1.23 -8.74 1.52
C GLN A 61 0.79 -9.92 2.40
N LYS A 62 0.31 -9.65 3.62
CA LYS A 62 -0.23 -10.68 4.52
C LYS A 62 -1.41 -11.43 3.91
N TYR A 63 -2.31 -10.72 3.23
CA TYR A 63 -3.43 -11.35 2.53
C TYR A 63 -2.96 -12.30 1.41
N LEU A 64 -1.96 -11.89 0.62
CA LEU A 64 -1.38 -12.72 -0.43
C LEU A 64 -0.66 -13.94 0.13
N GLU A 65 0.09 -13.77 1.21
CA GLU A 65 0.78 -14.86 1.90
C GLU A 65 -0.21 -15.89 2.46
N ALA A 66 -1.26 -15.42 3.14
CA ALA A 66 -2.35 -16.29 3.61
C ALA A 66 -3.02 -17.05 2.46
N ARG A 67 -3.27 -16.37 1.32
CA ARG A 67 -3.83 -17.00 0.12
C ARG A 67 -2.89 -18.05 -0.50
N ASN A 68 -1.59 -17.79 -0.52
CA ASN A 68 -0.60 -18.73 -1.05
C ASN A 68 -0.44 -19.96 -0.13
N ASN A 69 -0.49 -19.77 1.18
CA ASN A 69 -0.46 -20.87 2.15
C ASN A 69 -1.71 -21.77 2.05
N LEU A 70 -2.88 -21.19 1.74
CA LEU A 70 -4.10 -21.96 1.45
C LEU A 70 -3.98 -22.81 0.18
N LYS A 71 -3.23 -22.36 -0.84
CA LYS A 71 -2.97 -23.16 -2.05
C LYS A 71 -2.03 -24.34 -1.76
N LYS A 72 -1.05 -24.18 -0.86
CA LYS A 72 -0.10 -25.25 -0.50
C LYS A 72 -0.73 -26.39 0.31
N LYS A 73 -1.79 -26.14 1.08
CA LYS A 73 -2.50 -27.16 1.87
C LYS A 73 -3.42 -28.09 1.06
N LYS A 74 -3.59 -27.86 -0.25
CA LYS A 74 -4.44 -28.68 -1.13
C LYS A 74 -3.65 -29.62 -2.05
N LYS A 75 -2.35 -29.85 -1.79
CA LYS A 75 -1.52 -30.76 -2.57
C LYS A 75 -1.07 -31.93 -1.72
#